data_AF-A0A7C6Q8R1-F1
#
_entry.id   AF-A0A7C6Q8R1-F1
#
_cell.length_a   1.000
_cell.length_b   1.000
_cell.length_c   1.000
_cell.angle_alpha   90.00
_cell.angle_beta   90.00
_cell.angle_gamma   90.00
#
_symmetry.space_group_name_H-M   'P 1'
#
loop_
_entity.id
_entity.type
_entity.pdbx_description
1 polymer ?
#
loop_
_entity_poly.entity_id
_entity_poly.type
_entity_poly.pdbx_seq_one_letter_code
_entity_poly.pdbx_strand_id
1 'polypeptide(L)'
;MGKNTTFRCWLIANFEIVLFWFTVIIGSLLLFITDREKFLNLSDIRQNDLISAHFVSIVILAIFNVPTKRAAFQYGKFLVMIGVVVIIMLNMKQMDFSSYESELMNRLVAWFWIIFSIASIIGGWLAYYTYNNMGEVLSRRMLYRNSNVSLFEFTWKYTLDRFCNITVSIVTCIGWILAIFLIYEEAFLNKSPI
;
A
#
# COMPACT_ATOMS: atom_id res chain seq x y z
N MET A 1 2.24 -34.53 -0.15
CA MET A 1 1.86 -33.10 -0.09
C MET A 1 1.70 -32.58 -1.51
N GLY A 2 0.53 -32.06 -1.88
CA GLY A 2 0.22 -31.66 -3.26
C GLY A 2 0.87 -30.33 -3.66
N LYS A 3 1.32 -30.21 -4.91
CA LYS A 3 1.98 -28.99 -5.45
C LYS A 3 1.21 -27.68 -5.17
N ASN A 4 -0.13 -27.74 -5.08
CA ASN A 4 -0.98 -26.58 -4.79
C ASN A 4 -0.78 -25.96 -3.40
N THR A 5 -0.43 -26.75 -2.37
CA THR A 5 -0.12 -26.19 -1.05
C THR A 5 1.23 -25.46 -1.06
N THR A 6 2.15 -25.87 -1.94
CA THR A 6 3.48 -25.27 -2.03
C THR A 6 3.44 -23.87 -2.63
N PHE A 7 2.74 -23.70 -3.75
CA PHE A 7 2.58 -22.37 -4.35
C PHE A 7 1.78 -21.42 -3.45
N ARG A 8 0.70 -21.91 -2.82
CA ARG A 8 -0.13 -21.10 -1.93
C ARG A 8 0.63 -20.50 -0.76
N CYS A 9 1.39 -21.29 0.02
CA CYS A 9 2.14 -20.67 1.13
C CYS A 9 3.34 -19.86 0.64
N TRP A 10 3.86 -20.08 -0.58
CA TRP A 10 4.86 -19.18 -1.18
C TRP A 10 4.25 -17.82 -1.49
N LEU A 11 3.09 -17.80 -2.13
CA LEU A 11 2.37 -16.58 -2.47
C LEU A 11 1.99 -15.82 -1.21
N ILE A 12 1.47 -16.51 -0.19
CA ILE A 12 1.12 -15.89 1.10
C ILE A 12 2.37 -15.37 1.81
N ALA A 13 3.51 -16.06 1.74
CA ALA A 13 4.75 -15.59 2.35
C ALA A 13 5.30 -14.30 1.71
N ASN A 14 5.07 -14.13 0.40
CA ASN A 14 5.60 -13.02 -0.40
C ASN A 14 4.52 -12.05 -0.89
N PHE A 15 3.33 -12.11 -0.30
CA PHE A 15 2.13 -11.40 -0.76
C PHE A 15 2.38 -9.90 -0.96
N GLU A 16 3.08 -9.27 -0.01
CA GLU A 16 3.38 -7.84 -0.02
C GLU A 16 4.27 -7.42 -1.20
N ILE A 17 5.30 -8.22 -1.49
CA ILE A 17 6.23 -7.95 -2.61
C ILE A 17 5.49 -8.13 -3.94
N VAL A 18 4.70 -9.19 -4.05
CA VAL A 18 3.92 -9.49 -5.25
C VAL A 18 2.93 -8.37 -5.51
N LEU A 19 2.17 -7.97 -4.48
CA LEU A 19 1.21 -6.88 -4.57
C LEU A 19 1.87 -5.56 -4.97
N PHE A 20 2.99 -5.20 -4.35
CA PHE A 20 3.77 -4.01 -4.70
C PHE A 20 4.12 -3.96 -6.19
N TRP A 21 4.70 -5.04 -6.74
CA TRP A 21 5.08 -5.06 -8.16
C TRP A 21 3.87 -4.98 -9.10
N PHE A 22 2.78 -5.70 -8.79
CA PHE A 22 1.54 -5.59 -9.56
C PHE A 22 1.01 -4.15 -9.54
N THR A 23 1.03 -3.49 -8.38
CA THR A 23 0.59 -2.11 -8.24
C THR A 23 1.44 -1.14 -9.03
N VAL A 24 2.78 -1.24 -8.94
CA VAL A 24 3.68 -0.36 -9.72
C VAL A 24 3.45 -0.53 -11.21
N ILE A 25 3.28 -1.76 -11.70
CA ILE A 25 3.00 -2.03 -13.11
C ILE A 25 1.65 -1.43 -13.53
N ILE A 26 0.58 -1.74 -12.78
CA ILE A 26 -0.78 -1.27 -13.11
C ILE A 26 -0.86 0.26 -13.04
N GLY A 27 -0.37 0.89 -11.98
CA GLY A 27 -0.44 2.34 -11.85
C GLY A 27 0.45 3.08 -12.84
N SER A 28 1.61 2.51 -13.21
CA SER A 28 2.42 3.07 -14.30
C SER A 28 1.69 2.95 -15.64
N LEU A 29 1.06 1.81 -15.95
CA LEU A 29 0.25 1.64 -17.15
C LEU A 29 -0.93 2.62 -17.19
N LEU A 30 -1.64 2.81 -16.06
CA LEU A 30 -2.71 3.79 -15.96
C LEU A 30 -2.17 5.19 -16.28
N LEU A 31 -1.08 5.62 -15.66
CA LEU A 31 -0.49 6.93 -15.95
C LEU A 31 -0.13 7.09 -17.44
N PHE A 32 0.50 6.07 -18.05
CA PHE A 32 0.85 6.11 -19.48
C PHE A 32 -0.36 6.15 -20.43
N ILE A 33 -1.42 5.39 -20.15
CA ILE A 33 -2.64 5.37 -20.97
C ILE A 33 -3.38 6.70 -20.83
N THR A 34 -3.52 7.14 -19.59
CA THR A 34 -4.35 8.27 -19.19
C THR A 34 -3.76 9.61 -19.65
N ASP A 35 -2.43 9.76 -19.68
CA ASP A 35 -1.79 11.01 -20.09
C ASP A 35 -1.23 10.99 -21.52
N ARG A 36 -1.44 9.94 -22.33
CA ARG A 36 -0.78 9.82 -23.65
C ARG A 36 -0.90 11.08 -24.53
N GLU A 37 -2.05 11.74 -24.57
CA GLU A 37 -2.26 12.96 -25.36
C GLU A 37 -1.80 14.25 -24.67
N LYS A 38 -1.75 14.30 -23.34
CA LYS A 38 -1.26 15.46 -22.57
C LYS A 38 0.26 15.42 -22.44
N PHE A 39 0.86 14.26 -22.23
CA PHE A 39 2.29 14.02 -22.11
C PHE A 39 3.05 14.37 -23.40
N LEU A 40 2.42 14.20 -24.56
CA LEU A 40 2.98 14.60 -25.86
C LEU A 40 2.86 16.12 -26.14
N ASN A 41 1.97 16.83 -25.41
CA ASN A 41 1.66 18.24 -25.60
C ASN A 41 2.09 19.14 -24.43
N LEU A 42 2.69 18.58 -23.37
CA LEU A 42 3.27 19.33 -22.27
C LEU A 42 4.64 19.88 -22.70
N SER A 43 4.97 21.10 -22.27
CA SER A 43 6.35 21.58 -22.33
C SER A 43 7.27 20.63 -21.56
N ASP A 44 8.49 20.38 -22.06
CA ASP A 44 9.49 19.47 -21.46
C ASP A 44 9.64 19.62 -19.93
N ILE A 45 9.54 20.83 -19.40
CA ILE A 45 9.67 21.13 -17.96
C ILE A 45 8.55 20.44 -17.14
N ARG A 46 7.28 20.58 -17.55
CA ARG A 46 6.14 19.98 -16.83
C ARG A 46 6.08 18.46 -16.96
N GLN A 47 6.60 17.92 -18.06
CA GLN A 47 6.69 16.48 -18.26
C GLN A 47 7.71 15.87 -17.27
N ASN A 48 8.85 16.52 -17.08
CA ASN A 48 9.86 16.10 -16.09
C ASN A 48 9.33 16.16 -14.66
N ASP A 49 8.56 17.20 -14.30
CA ASP A 49 7.96 17.32 -12.98
C ASP A 49 7.00 16.15 -12.68
N LEU A 50 6.16 15.77 -13.64
CA LEU A 50 5.21 14.65 -13.49
C LEU A 50 5.92 13.29 -13.33
N ILE A 51 6.95 13.03 -14.16
CA ILE A 51 7.77 11.82 -14.06
C ILE A 51 8.47 11.77 -12.69
N SER A 52 9.01 12.90 -12.22
CA SER A 52 9.68 12.98 -10.93
C SER A 52 8.72 12.71 -9.78
N ALA A 53 7.51 13.27 -9.80
CA ALA A 53 6.49 13.03 -8.80
C ALA A 53 6.04 11.56 -8.77
N HIS A 54 5.86 10.95 -9.95
CA HIS A 54 5.55 9.53 -10.06
C HIS A 54 6.66 8.66 -9.46
N PHE A 55 7.92 8.94 -9.80
CA PHE A 55 9.06 8.21 -9.26
C PHE A 55 9.16 8.34 -7.73
N VAL A 56 9.02 9.56 -7.19
CA VAL A 56 8.99 9.79 -5.74
C VAL A 56 7.85 9.01 -5.08
N SER A 57 6.68 8.97 -5.70
CA SER A 57 5.53 8.21 -5.17
C SER A 57 5.78 6.69 -5.14
N ILE A 58 6.46 6.13 -6.15
CA ILE A 58 6.87 4.72 -6.17
C ILE A 58 7.88 4.44 -5.05
N VAL A 59 8.84 5.35 -4.81
CA VAL A 59 9.81 5.21 -3.73
C VAL A 59 9.11 5.19 -2.37
N ILE A 60 8.16 6.11 -2.14
CA ILE A 60 7.34 6.13 -0.92
C ILE A 60 6.57 4.80 -0.78
N LEU A 61 5.92 4.34 -1.84
CA LEU A 61 5.20 3.07 -1.85
C LEU A 61 6.14 1.90 -1.51
N ALA A 62 7.36 1.88 -2.05
CA ALA A 62 8.35 0.86 -1.76
C ALA A 62 8.74 0.86 -0.27
N ILE A 63 8.96 2.03 0.34
CA ILE A 63 9.28 2.13 1.78
C ILE A 63 8.20 1.44 2.62
N PHE A 64 6.92 1.62 2.28
CA PHE A 64 5.82 0.97 2.99
C PHE A 64 5.73 -0.54 2.73
N ASN A 65 6.09 -1.01 1.54
CA ASN A 65 5.94 -2.42 1.14
C ASN A 65 7.20 -3.29 1.30
N VAL A 66 8.37 -2.70 1.58
CA VAL A 66 9.61 -3.46 1.81
C VAL A 66 9.46 -4.32 3.07
N PRO A 67 9.56 -5.67 2.96
CA PRO A 67 9.47 -6.54 4.10
C PRO A 67 10.77 -6.49 4.90
N THR A 68 10.64 -6.44 6.22
CA THR A 68 11.79 -6.33 7.13
C THR A 68 11.77 -7.42 8.17
N LYS A 69 12.96 -7.83 8.64
CA LYS A 69 13.09 -8.79 9.76
C LYS A 69 12.72 -8.21 11.12
N ARG A 70 12.67 -6.86 11.22
CA ARG A 70 12.42 -6.13 12.46
C ARG A 70 10.93 -5.83 12.61
N ALA A 71 10.24 -6.56 13.48
CA ALA A 71 8.80 -6.36 13.73
C ALA A 71 8.48 -4.92 14.17
N ALA A 72 9.37 -4.28 14.94
CA ALA A 72 9.21 -2.88 15.36
C ALA A 72 9.06 -1.92 14.16
N PHE A 73 9.74 -2.18 13.05
CA PHE A 73 9.61 -1.37 11.85
C PHE A 73 8.24 -1.55 11.20
N GLN A 74 7.70 -2.77 11.18
CA GLN A 74 6.37 -3.05 10.61
C GLN A 74 5.24 -2.46 11.45
N TYR A 75 5.35 -2.55 12.77
CA TYR A 75 4.44 -1.86 13.68
C TYR A 75 4.55 -0.34 13.53
N GLY A 76 5.77 0.18 13.38
CA GLY A 76 6.02 1.59 13.11
C GLY A 76 5.31 2.08 11.85
N LYS A 77 5.46 1.37 10.71
CA LYS A 77 4.74 1.72 9.47
C LYS A 77 3.23 1.75 9.65
N PHE A 78 2.68 0.73 10.32
CA PHE A 78 1.24 0.62 10.57
C PHE A 78 0.73 1.80 11.40
N LEU A 79 1.43 2.14 12.49
CA LEU A 79 1.09 3.27 13.35
C LEU A 79 1.28 4.62 12.65
N VAL A 80 2.36 4.80 11.88
CA VAL A 80 2.59 6.02 11.09
C VAL A 80 1.49 6.21 10.06
N MET A 81 1.11 5.16 9.32
CA MET A 81 0.05 5.23 8.32
C MET A 81 -1.28 5.70 8.93
N ILE A 82 -1.70 5.10 10.04
CA ILE A 82 -2.95 5.50 10.73
C ILE A 82 -2.80 6.88 11.36
N GLY A 83 -1.68 7.14 12.04
CA GLY A 83 -1.40 8.38 12.75
C GLY A 83 -1.41 9.59 11.83
N VAL A 84 -0.80 9.49 10.64
CA VAL A 84 -0.82 10.56 9.64
C VAL A 84 -2.25 10.88 9.21
N VAL A 85 -3.08 9.87 8.92
CA VAL A 85 -4.48 10.10 8.52
C VAL A 85 -5.30 10.73 9.64
N VAL A 86 -5.12 10.27 10.88
CA VAL A 86 -5.80 10.85 12.05
C VAL A 86 -5.37 12.30 12.27
N ILE A 87 -4.07 12.61 12.15
CA ILE A 87 -3.57 13.99 12.25
C ILE A 87 -4.18 14.86 11.15
N ILE A 88 -4.24 14.37 9.91
CA ILE A 88 -4.89 15.09 8.81
C ILE A 88 -6.34 15.40 9.19
N MET A 89 -7.12 14.39 9.59
CA MET A 89 -8.53 14.54 9.98
C MET A 89 -8.75 15.59 11.08
N LEU A 90 -7.92 15.56 12.12
CA LEU A 90 -8.03 16.50 13.25
C LEU A 90 -7.72 17.94 12.85
N ASN A 91 -6.82 18.12 11.88
CA ASN A 91 -6.37 19.44 11.44
C ASN A 91 -7.05 19.93 10.15
N MET A 92 -7.98 19.16 9.55
CA MET A 92 -8.62 19.55 8.28
C MET A 92 -9.27 20.94 8.31
N LYS A 93 -9.82 21.34 9.47
CA LYS A 93 -10.46 22.66 9.64
C LYS A 93 -9.46 23.82 9.74
N GLN A 94 -8.19 23.53 10.05
CA GLN A 94 -7.13 24.50 10.25
C GLN A 94 -6.19 24.60 9.04
N MET A 95 -6.29 23.66 8.10
CA MET A 95 -5.54 23.71 6.86
C MET A 95 -6.22 24.71 5.92
N ASP A 96 -5.46 25.69 5.44
CA ASP A 96 -5.89 26.71 4.47
C ASP A 96 -6.06 26.09 3.07
N PHE A 97 -6.88 25.05 2.97
CA PHE A 97 -7.25 24.44 1.71
C PHE A 97 -8.30 25.29 1.00
N SER A 98 -8.14 25.40 -0.31
CA SER A 98 -9.25 25.81 -1.16
C SER A 98 -10.45 24.87 -0.95
N SER A 99 -11.67 25.34 -1.26
CA SER A 99 -12.88 24.49 -1.21
C SER A 99 -12.68 23.18 -2.00
N TYR A 100 -11.94 23.29 -3.11
CA TYR A 100 -11.52 22.19 -3.97
C TYR A 100 -10.64 21.16 -3.24
N GLU A 101 -9.50 21.58 -2.67
CA GLU A 101 -8.57 20.67 -1.99
C GLU A 101 -9.21 20.01 -0.76
N SER A 102 -10.11 20.72 -0.08
CA SER A 102 -10.86 20.19 1.04
C SER A 102 -11.79 19.04 0.64
N GLU A 103 -12.47 19.13 -0.52
CA GLU A 103 -13.34 18.06 -1.02
C GLU A 103 -12.53 16.81 -1.40
N LEU A 104 -11.43 16.98 -2.16
CA LEU A 104 -10.55 15.88 -2.53
C LEU A 104 -9.97 15.18 -1.28
N MET A 105 -9.53 15.95 -0.27
CA MET A 105 -9.03 15.37 0.98
C MET A 105 -10.11 14.60 1.74
N ASN A 106 -11.33 15.12 1.80
CA ASN A 106 -12.44 14.41 2.44
C ASN A 106 -12.72 13.06 1.74
N ARG A 107 -12.71 13.04 0.40
CA ARG A 107 -12.87 11.81 -0.39
C ARG A 107 -11.74 10.82 -0.13
N LEU A 108 -10.49 11.28 -0.13
CA LEU A 108 -9.33 10.42 0.14
C LEU A 108 -9.35 9.83 1.54
N VAL A 109 -9.71 10.62 2.57
CA VAL A 109 -9.85 10.13 3.94
C VAL A 109 -10.97 9.09 4.05
N ALA A 110 -12.12 9.33 3.41
CA ALA A 110 -13.23 8.37 3.42
C ALA A 110 -12.82 7.04 2.76
N TRP A 111 -12.20 7.11 1.57
CA TRP A 111 -11.68 5.93 0.87
C TRP A 111 -10.61 5.20 1.67
N PHE A 112 -9.72 5.93 2.36
CA PHE A 112 -8.72 5.33 3.24
C PHE A 112 -9.37 4.42 4.28
N TRP A 113 -10.40 4.88 5.00
CA TRP A 113 -11.04 4.07 6.04
C TRP A 113 -11.79 2.85 5.50
N ILE A 114 -12.40 2.97 4.32
CA ILE A 114 -13.03 1.85 3.62
C ILE A 114 -11.97 0.80 3.26
N ILE A 115 -10.89 1.22 2.59
CA ILE A 115 -9.80 0.33 2.19
C ILE A 115 -9.13 -0.28 3.42
N PHE A 116 -8.86 0.50 4.46
CA PHE A 116 -8.24 0.04 5.70
C PHE A 116 -9.08 -1.03 6.40
N SER A 117 -10.40 -0.87 6.44
CA SER A 117 -11.30 -1.85 7.05
C SER A 117 -11.27 -3.18 6.28
N ILE A 118 -11.37 -3.13 4.95
CA ILE A 118 -11.32 -4.33 4.10
C ILE A 118 -9.93 -4.99 4.18
N ALA A 119 -8.86 -4.19 4.10
CA ALA A 119 -7.49 -4.64 4.21
C ALA A 119 -7.21 -5.33 5.55
N SER A 120 -7.76 -4.81 6.65
CA SER A 120 -7.62 -5.41 7.98
C SER A 120 -8.31 -6.77 8.06
N ILE A 121 -9.48 -6.95 7.43
CA ILE A 121 -10.16 -8.25 7.37
C ILE A 121 -9.31 -9.26 6.59
N ILE A 122 -8.82 -8.88 5.40
CA ILE A 122 -7.96 -9.74 4.56
C ILE A 122 -6.65 -10.05 5.29
N GLY A 123 -6.02 -9.05 5.89
CA GLY A 123 -4.80 -9.15 6.68
C GLY A 123 -4.98 -10.11 7.86
N GLY A 124 -6.09 -10.01 8.57
CA GLY A 124 -6.43 -10.91 9.68
C GLY A 124 -6.58 -12.35 9.20
N TRP A 125 -7.28 -12.57 8.09
CA TRP A 125 -7.46 -13.92 7.51
C TRP A 125 -6.13 -14.54 7.05
N LEU A 126 -5.28 -13.78 6.35
CA LEU A 126 -3.97 -14.26 5.89
C LEU A 126 -2.97 -14.45 7.05
N ALA A 127 -3.04 -13.61 8.09
CA ALA A 127 -2.26 -13.79 9.31
C ALA A 127 -2.69 -15.06 10.06
N TYR A 128 -4.00 -15.32 10.17
CA TYR A 128 -4.53 -16.55 10.74
C TYR A 128 -4.10 -17.78 9.94
N TYR A 129 -4.14 -17.72 8.61
CA TYR A 129 -3.59 -18.79 7.77
C TYR A 129 -2.10 -19.02 8.05
N THR A 130 -1.34 -17.94 8.23
CA THR A 130 0.09 -17.99 8.55
C THR A 130 0.34 -18.62 9.92
N TYR A 131 -0.46 -18.30 10.92
CA TYR A 131 -0.41 -18.92 12.25
C TYR A 131 -0.55 -20.44 12.16
N ASN A 132 -1.56 -20.92 11.41
CA ASN A 132 -1.81 -22.36 11.24
C ASN A 132 -0.75 -23.08 10.40
N ASN A 133 -0.06 -22.38 9.50
CA ASN A 133 0.91 -22.96 8.55
C ASN A 133 2.32 -22.37 8.73
N MET A 134 2.66 -22.01 9.96
CA MET A 134 3.84 -21.21 10.30
C MET A 134 5.13 -21.78 9.72
N GLY A 135 5.39 -23.09 9.86
CA GLY A 135 6.60 -23.73 9.36
C GLY A 135 6.77 -23.64 7.83
N GLU A 136 5.68 -23.79 7.07
CA GLU A 136 5.74 -23.70 5.61
C GLU A 136 5.84 -22.25 5.12
N VAL A 137 5.11 -21.33 5.73
CA VAL A 137 5.15 -19.91 5.35
C VAL A 137 6.50 -19.30 5.70
N LEU A 138 7.02 -19.59 6.89
CA LEU A 138 8.30 -19.06 7.37
C LEU A 138 9.46 -19.58 6.52
N SER A 139 9.49 -20.88 6.18
CA SER A 139 10.56 -21.45 5.34
C SER A 139 10.58 -20.86 3.92
N ARG A 140 9.43 -20.40 3.41
CA ARG A 140 9.31 -19.74 2.11
C ARG A 140 9.57 -18.24 2.16
N ARG A 141 9.51 -17.63 3.34
CA ARG A 141 9.91 -16.25 3.58
C ARG A 141 11.41 -16.25 3.87
N MET A 142 12.23 -15.93 2.86
CA MET A 142 13.71 -15.94 2.93
C MET A 142 14.34 -14.97 3.97
N LEU A 143 13.53 -14.39 4.85
CA LEU A 143 13.91 -13.40 5.85
C LEU A 143 14.29 -14.01 7.20
N TYR A 144 13.70 -15.14 7.60
CA TYR A 144 13.97 -15.75 8.91
C TYR A 144 14.84 -17.00 8.75
N ARG A 145 16.02 -16.98 9.39
CA ARG A 145 16.92 -18.16 9.46
C ARG A 145 16.44 -19.01 10.63
N ASN A 146 16.23 -20.31 10.39
CA ASN A 146 15.85 -21.28 11.42
C ASN A 146 16.79 -21.17 12.64
N SER A 147 16.31 -20.60 13.76
CA SER A 147 17.06 -20.60 15.02
C SER A 147 16.11 -20.63 16.22
N ASN A 148 16.12 -21.77 16.92
CA ASN A 148 15.80 -22.11 18.32
C ASN A 148 15.20 -21.04 19.29
N VAL A 149 14.24 -20.23 18.88
CA VAL A 149 13.44 -19.39 19.80
C VAL A 149 12.16 -20.13 20.18
N SER A 150 11.65 -19.93 21.40
CA SER A 150 10.40 -20.53 21.87
C SER A 150 9.28 -20.31 20.85
N LEU A 151 8.73 -21.41 20.34
CA LEU A 151 7.83 -21.41 19.18
C LEU A 151 6.57 -20.56 19.43
N PHE A 152 6.08 -20.47 20.66
CA PHE A 152 4.82 -19.80 20.97
C PHE A 152 4.89 -18.27 20.85
N GLU A 153 5.81 -17.62 21.58
CA GLU A 153 5.99 -16.16 21.50
C GLU A 153 6.43 -15.72 20.10
N PHE A 154 7.27 -16.52 19.45
CA PHE A 154 7.71 -16.27 18.09
C PHE A 154 6.53 -16.33 17.11
N THR A 155 5.61 -17.27 17.29
CA THR A 155 4.44 -17.42 16.42
C THR A 155 3.50 -16.23 16.56
N TRP A 156 3.14 -15.82 17.78
CA TRP A 156 2.22 -14.68 17.95
C TRP A 156 2.80 -13.36 17.44
N LYS A 157 4.07 -13.09 17.78
CA LYS A 157 4.79 -11.90 17.29
C LYS A 157 4.87 -11.88 15.76
N TYR A 158 5.11 -13.03 15.13
CA TYR A 158 5.16 -13.13 13.68
C TYR A 158 3.78 -13.00 13.03
N THR A 159 2.73 -13.58 13.63
CA THR A 159 1.36 -13.42 13.12
C THR A 159 0.92 -11.96 13.15
N LEU A 160 1.22 -11.22 14.22
CA LEU A 160 0.95 -9.79 14.29
C LEU A 160 1.78 -8.98 13.30
N ASP A 161 3.07 -9.29 13.14
CA ASP A 161 3.93 -8.72 12.09
C ASP A 161 3.30 -8.90 10.69
N ARG A 162 2.83 -10.11 10.39
CA ARG A 162 2.15 -10.43 9.13
C ARG A 162 0.87 -9.64 8.95
N PHE A 163 0.03 -9.56 9.99
CA PHE A 163 -1.18 -8.76 9.95
C PHE A 163 -0.87 -7.30 9.59
N CYS A 164 0.05 -6.66 10.31
CA CYS A 164 0.41 -5.27 10.06
C CYS A 164 0.98 -5.07 8.65
N ASN A 165 1.91 -5.92 8.22
CA ASN A 165 2.56 -5.77 6.93
C ASN A 165 1.60 -6.00 5.75
N ILE A 166 0.74 -7.02 5.81
CA ILE A 166 -0.28 -7.28 4.78
C ILE A 166 -1.27 -6.12 4.72
N THR A 167 -1.78 -5.66 5.86
CA THR A 167 -2.75 -4.56 5.90
C THR A 167 -2.15 -3.27 5.34
N VAL A 168 -0.93 -2.89 5.77
CA VAL A 168 -0.22 -1.72 5.21
C VAL A 168 -0.02 -1.86 3.72
N SER A 169 0.37 -3.05 3.24
CA SER A 169 0.63 -3.27 1.82
C SER A 169 -0.62 -3.11 0.99
N ILE A 170 -1.76 -3.69 1.42
CA ILE A 170 -3.03 -3.53 0.72
C ILE A 170 -3.48 -2.06 0.71
N VAL A 171 -3.43 -1.39 1.87
CA VAL A 171 -3.88 -0.01 1.98
C VAL A 171 -3.04 0.93 1.12
N THR A 172 -1.71 0.81 1.20
CA THR A 172 -0.81 1.67 0.43
C THR A 172 -0.90 1.37 -1.06
N CYS A 173 -1.02 0.11 -1.47
CA CYS A 173 -1.10 -0.27 -2.88
C CYS A 173 -2.43 0.14 -3.53
N ILE A 174 -3.57 -0.16 -2.90
CA ILE A 174 -4.88 0.23 -3.42
C ILE A 174 -5.08 1.74 -3.30
N GLY A 175 -4.68 2.33 -2.17
CA GLY A 175 -4.77 3.77 -1.93
C GLY A 175 -3.96 4.57 -2.94
N TRP A 176 -2.78 4.10 -3.34
CA TRP A 176 -1.96 4.75 -4.36
C TRP A 176 -2.62 4.71 -5.75
N ILE A 177 -3.19 3.57 -6.16
CA ILE A 177 -3.95 3.48 -7.42
C ILE A 177 -5.18 4.40 -7.39
N LEU A 178 -5.92 4.40 -6.28
CA LEU A 178 -7.10 5.24 -6.12
C LEU A 178 -6.74 6.73 -6.11
N ALA A 179 -5.62 7.12 -5.48
CA ALA A 179 -5.13 8.48 -5.52
C ALA A 179 -4.81 8.93 -6.94
N ILE A 180 -4.13 8.09 -7.75
CA ILE A 180 -3.88 8.37 -9.17
C ILE A 180 -5.21 8.56 -9.92
N PHE A 181 -6.19 7.69 -9.67
CA PHE A 181 -7.48 7.76 -10.33
C PHE A 181 -8.27 9.03 -9.97
N LEU A 182 -8.37 9.38 -8.68
CA LEU A 182 -9.09 10.57 -8.23
C LEU A 182 -8.43 11.87 -8.68
N ILE A 183 -7.10 11.95 -8.59
CA ILE A 183 -6.35 13.10 -9.11
C ILE A 183 -6.61 13.27 -10.62
N TYR A 184 -6.69 12.15 -11.35
CA TYR A 184 -6.99 12.21 -12.78
C TYR A 184 -8.43 12.62 -13.09
N GLU A 185 -9.42 12.00 -12.42
CA GLU A 185 -10.84 12.30 -12.60
C GLU A 185 -11.09 13.81 -12.42
N GLU A 186 -10.54 14.39 -11.35
CA GLU A 186 -10.73 15.81 -11.07
C GLU A 186 -9.95 16.73 -12.03
N ALA A 187 -8.77 16.31 -12.51
CA ALA A 187 -8.03 17.03 -13.55
C ALA A 187 -8.73 17.01 -14.92
N PHE A 188 -9.63 16.05 -15.16
CA PHE A 188 -10.45 15.98 -16.38
C PHE A 188 -11.72 16.83 -16.23
N LEU A 189 -12.41 16.76 -15.09
CA LEU A 189 -13.64 17.51 -14.81
C LEU A 189 -13.41 19.03 -14.70
N ASN A 190 -12.27 19.48 -14.13
CA ASN A 190 -11.95 20.90 -14.04
C ASN A 190 -11.49 21.55 -15.37
N LYS A 191 -11.44 20.78 -16.47
CA LYS A 191 -11.11 21.28 -17.81
C LYS A 191 -12.31 21.37 -18.77
N SER A 192 -13.53 21.10 -18.33
CA SER A 192 -14.74 21.43 -19.09
C SER A 192 -15.27 22.80 -18.65
N PRO A 193 -14.89 23.91 -19.30
CA PRO A 193 -15.66 25.13 -19.18
C PRO A 193 -17.03 24.85 -19.81
N ILE A 194 -18.09 24.92 -19.00
CA ILE A 194 -19.41 25.29 -19.51
C ILE A 194 -19.50 26.80 -19.37
#